data_AF-A0A845CIX1-F1
#
_entry.id   AF-A0A845CIX1-F1
#
_cell.length_a   1.000
_cell.length_b   1.000
_cell.length_c   1.000
_cell.angle_alpha   90.00
_cell.angle_beta   90.00
_cell.angle_gamma   90.00
#
_symmetry.space_group_name_H-M   'P 1'
#
loop_
_entity.id
_entity.type
_entity.pdbx_description
1 polymer ?
#
loop_
_entity_poly.entity_id
_entity_poly.type
_entity_poly.pdbx_seq_one_letter_code
_entity_poly.pdbx_strand_id
1 'polypeptide(L)'
;MRRRIRYIPIILLSIVLWSGEASAQSCTGRFVNPVTDVCWECLFPISIGPIRIGAAAGAPDTPNPGSPICFCGSPIPRIGLSLGVWEPARLIDASRAPWCFPNLGGLTIDGGLPAGRGRTGASGGDGAQGSTWHVHYYVYPLLSWIGALLDLGCLEGGGLDIAWVSELDPTWRDDELSFLLNPEAALFADLPAQAACAADCAAASAGLPLDPLYWCAGCQGAMYPLTGN
;
A
#
# COMPACT_ATOMS: atom_id res chain seq x y z
N MET A 1 -68.95 5.89 -39.33
CA MET A 1 -67.68 6.25 -40.04
C MET A 1 -66.87 7.17 -39.12
N ARG A 2 -65.68 6.74 -38.67
CA ARG A 2 -64.35 7.35 -38.98
C ARG A 2 -64.23 8.81 -38.48
N ARG A 3 -63.30 9.23 -37.61
CA ARG A 3 -61.98 8.73 -37.18
C ARG A 3 -61.62 9.29 -35.80
N ARG A 4 -61.11 8.43 -34.90
CA ARG A 4 -60.21 8.84 -33.81
C ARG A 4 -58.82 9.04 -34.42
N ILE A 5 -58.19 10.20 -34.22
CA ILE A 5 -56.78 10.42 -34.57
C ILE A 5 -56.02 10.67 -33.28
N ARG A 6 -55.06 9.78 -33.03
CA ARG A 6 -54.21 9.66 -31.85
C ARG A 6 -53.19 10.81 -31.81
N TYR A 7 -53.21 11.62 -30.76
CA TYR A 7 -52.11 12.53 -30.40
C TYR A 7 -51.19 11.86 -29.37
N ILE A 8 -50.56 10.76 -29.77
CA ILE A 8 -49.48 10.09 -29.01
C ILE A 8 -48.56 9.53 -30.09
N PRO A 9 -47.57 10.30 -30.59
CA PRO A 9 -46.21 10.11 -30.09
C PRO A 9 -45.29 11.33 -30.34
N ILE A 10 -45.15 12.26 -29.40
CA ILE A 10 -44.07 13.29 -29.49
C ILE A 10 -43.23 13.33 -28.20
N ILE A 11 -43.71 12.77 -27.09
CA ILE A 11 -42.99 12.77 -25.81
C ILE A 11 -41.95 11.64 -25.70
N LEU A 12 -41.89 10.71 -26.67
CA LEU A 12 -41.00 9.54 -26.61
C LEU A 12 -39.65 9.72 -27.33
N LEU A 13 -39.34 10.91 -27.86
CA LEU A 13 -38.12 11.19 -28.62
C LEU A 13 -37.30 12.35 -28.03
N SER A 14 -37.22 12.44 -26.70
CA SER A 14 -36.31 13.37 -26.00
C SER A 14 -35.50 12.71 -24.89
N ILE A 15 -35.59 11.38 -24.73
CA ILE A 15 -34.62 10.60 -23.94
C ILE A 15 -33.50 10.15 -24.89
N VAL A 16 -32.85 11.11 -25.53
CA VAL A 16 -31.53 10.86 -26.14
C VAL A 16 -30.54 11.04 -24.99
N LEU A 17 -30.26 9.91 -24.35
CA LEU A 17 -28.97 9.51 -23.82
C LEU A 17 -28.01 10.69 -23.62
N TRP A 18 -28.17 11.38 -22.49
CA TRP A 18 -27.01 11.99 -21.84
C TRP A 18 -26.18 10.83 -21.27
N SER A 19 -25.46 10.15 -22.16
CA SER A 19 -24.26 9.43 -21.79
C SER A 19 -23.28 10.50 -21.41
N GLY A 20 -23.38 11.01 -20.17
CA GLY A 20 -22.23 11.67 -19.57
C GLY A 20 -21.11 10.65 -19.66
N GLU A 21 -20.09 10.93 -20.46
CA GLU A 21 -18.80 10.30 -20.25
C GLU A 21 -18.45 10.65 -18.80
N ALA A 22 -18.70 9.70 -17.90
CA ALA A 22 -18.26 9.82 -16.53
C ALA A 22 -16.74 9.74 -16.62
N SER A 23 -16.09 10.89 -16.86
CA SER A 23 -14.64 11.10 -16.93
C SER A 23 -13.99 10.03 -16.07
N ALA A 24 -13.56 8.95 -16.72
CA ALA A 24 -12.81 7.93 -16.02
C ALA A 24 -11.54 8.70 -15.67
N GLN A 25 -11.29 8.89 -14.38
CA GLN A 25 -9.99 9.37 -13.98
C GLN A 25 -9.02 8.39 -14.63
N SER A 26 -8.25 8.89 -15.61
CA SER A 26 -7.46 8.02 -16.47
C SER A 26 -6.52 7.25 -15.56
N CYS A 27 -6.60 5.92 -15.61
CA CYS A 27 -5.64 5.11 -14.89
C CYS A 27 -4.27 5.35 -15.55
N THR A 28 -3.45 6.14 -14.89
CA THR A 28 -2.12 6.50 -15.38
C THR A 28 -1.10 5.95 -14.40
N GLY A 29 0.01 5.49 -14.97
CA GLY A 29 1.08 4.88 -14.19
C GLY A 29 2.20 4.44 -15.09
N ARG A 30 3.30 4.07 -14.47
CA ARG A 30 4.45 3.45 -15.13
C ARG A 30 4.83 2.24 -14.31
N PHE A 31 5.14 1.14 -14.99
CA PHE A 31 5.70 -0.01 -14.31
C PHE A 31 6.99 0.40 -13.59
N VAL A 32 7.11 0.06 -12.30
CA VAL A 32 8.30 0.39 -11.51
C VAL A 32 9.50 -0.33 -12.11
N ASN A 33 10.42 0.43 -12.70
CA ASN A 33 11.59 -0.15 -13.34
C ASN A 33 12.63 -0.51 -12.26
N PRO A 34 12.95 -1.79 -12.05
CA PRO A 34 13.87 -2.21 -10.99
C PRO A 34 15.29 -1.68 -11.18
N VAL A 35 15.67 -1.27 -12.39
CA VAL A 35 17.01 -0.73 -12.68
C VAL A 35 17.09 0.76 -12.38
N THR A 36 16.09 1.55 -12.80
CA THR A 36 16.17 3.01 -12.77
C THR A 36 15.39 3.66 -11.62
N ASP A 37 14.34 3.00 -11.13
CA ASP A 37 13.38 3.60 -10.19
C ASP A 37 13.66 3.17 -8.74
N VAL A 38 14.63 2.27 -8.56
CA VAL A 38 15.09 1.80 -7.25
C VAL A 38 16.32 2.60 -6.84
N CYS A 39 16.30 3.13 -5.62
CA CYS A 39 17.47 3.72 -5.01
C CYS A 39 18.45 2.62 -4.57
N TRP A 40 19.38 2.24 -5.47
CA TRP A 40 20.42 1.24 -5.18
C TRP A 40 21.37 1.64 -4.04
N GLU A 41 21.56 2.94 -3.85
CA GLU A 41 22.33 3.47 -2.72
C GLU A 41 21.59 3.28 -1.38
N CYS A 42 20.25 3.25 -1.41
CA CYS A 42 19.42 3.08 -0.22
C CYS A 42 19.37 1.63 0.29
N LEU A 43 19.97 0.66 -0.43
CA LEU A 43 20.15 -0.70 0.08
C LEU A 43 21.21 -0.76 1.18
N PHE A 44 22.08 0.25 1.23
CA PHE A 44 23.12 0.35 2.24
C PHE A 44 22.59 0.93 3.56
N PRO A 45 23.22 0.61 4.71
CA PRO A 45 24.38 -0.27 4.83
C PRO A 45 24.01 -1.75 4.64
N ILE A 46 24.88 -2.50 3.98
CA ILE A 46 24.80 -3.97 3.94
C ILE A 46 25.60 -4.49 5.11
N SER A 47 24.99 -5.27 6.00
CA SER A 47 25.67 -5.86 7.15
C SER A 47 25.95 -7.35 6.93
N ILE A 48 27.09 -7.82 7.44
CA ILE A 48 27.43 -9.23 7.58
C ILE A 48 27.68 -9.48 9.07
N GLY A 49 26.65 -9.95 9.77
CA GLY A 49 26.62 -9.91 11.23
C GLY A 49 26.92 -8.50 11.76
N PRO A 50 27.97 -8.30 12.59
CA PRO A 50 28.29 -6.99 13.16
C PRO A 50 29.04 -6.05 12.18
N ILE A 51 29.50 -6.54 11.03
CA ILE A 51 30.33 -5.78 10.09
C ILE A 51 29.42 -5.06 9.10
N ARG A 52 29.50 -3.73 9.02
CA ARG A 52 28.78 -2.92 8.02
C ARG A 52 29.66 -2.61 6.81
N ILE A 53 29.09 -2.79 5.62
CA ILE A 53 29.71 -2.59 4.31
C ILE A 53 28.90 -1.53 3.57
N GLY A 54 29.59 -0.54 3.01
CA GLY A 54 28.98 0.61 2.37
C GLY A 54 28.49 1.63 3.40
N ALA A 55 29.04 2.83 3.33
CA ALA A 55 28.56 3.94 4.12
C ALA A 55 27.35 4.54 3.37
N ALA A 56 26.14 4.14 3.72
CA ALA A 56 25.01 5.02 3.44
C ALA A 56 25.24 6.26 4.31
N ALA A 57 25.55 7.39 3.68
CA ALA A 57 25.98 8.63 4.33
C ALA A 57 24.92 9.12 5.34
N GLY A 58 24.99 8.64 6.58
CA GLY A 58 24.06 9.01 7.63
C GLY A 58 22.65 8.41 7.51
N ALA A 59 22.43 7.40 6.64
CA ALA A 59 21.14 6.72 6.61
C ALA A 59 20.94 5.90 7.90
N PRO A 60 19.77 6.01 8.55
CA PRO A 60 19.49 5.23 9.74
C PRO A 60 19.41 3.73 9.42
N ASP A 61 19.82 2.90 10.37
CA ASP A 61 19.90 1.44 10.22
C ASP A 61 19.36 0.77 11.48
N THR A 62 18.60 -0.31 11.32
CA THR A 62 18.06 -1.09 12.42
C THR A 62 19.14 -1.98 13.07
N PRO A 63 18.94 -2.47 14.30
CA PRO A 63 19.89 -3.39 14.93
C PRO A 63 20.13 -4.65 14.07
N ASN A 64 21.39 -4.88 13.69
CA ASN A 64 21.79 -6.03 12.90
C ASN A 64 22.17 -7.23 13.78
N PRO A 65 22.09 -8.47 13.27
CA PRO A 65 22.48 -9.66 14.01
C PRO A 65 23.95 -9.62 14.49
N GLY A 66 24.20 -10.03 15.73
CA GLY A 66 25.54 -9.94 16.33
C GLY A 66 26.56 -10.98 15.83
N SER A 67 26.12 -12.01 15.10
CA SER A 67 26.98 -13.06 14.56
C SER A 67 26.90 -13.09 13.03
N PRO A 68 28.03 -13.19 12.31
CA PRO A 68 28.03 -13.35 10.85
C PRO A 68 27.55 -14.74 10.41
N ILE A 69 27.55 -15.72 11.32
CA ILE A 69 27.12 -17.09 11.05
C ILE A 69 25.71 -17.28 11.61
N CYS A 70 24.80 -17.77 10.79
CA CYS A 70 23.45 -18.17 11.18
C CYS A 70 23.15 -19.63 10.79
N PHE A 71 22.15 -20.23 11.42
CA PHE A 71 21.62 -21.53 11.05
C PHE A 71 20.19 -21.34 10.53
N CYS A 72 19.91 -21.90 9.37
CA CYS A 72 18.66 -21.65 8.67
C CYS A 72 18.17 -22.88 7.90
N GLY A 73 16.87 -22.95 7.66
CA GLY A 73 16.22 -24.10 7.05
C GLY A 73 15.69 -25.13 8.06
N SER A 74 14.54 -25.72 7.73
CA SER A 74 13.89 -26.82 8.44
C SER A 74 13.58 -27.93 7.42
N PRO A 75 13.84 -29.22 7.71
CA PRO A 75 14.27 -29.82 8.98
C PRO A 75 15.79 -30.00 9.15
N ILE A 76 16.60 -29.79 8.11
CA ILE A 76 18.07 -29.91 8.17
C ILE A 76 18.68 -28.50 8.24
N PRO A 77 19.31 -28.10 9.37
CA PRO A 77 19.90 -26.77 9.50
C PRO A 77 21.11 -26.65 8.57
N ARG A 78 21.10 -25.61 7.75
CA ARG A 78 22.21 -25.22 6.87
C ARG A 78 22.97 -24.08 7.55
N ILE A 79 24.29 -24.10 7.44
CA ILE A 79 25.14 -22.99 7.88
C ILE A 79 25.02 -21.89 6.83
N GLY A 80 24.56 -20.72 7.24
CA GLY A 80 24.38 -19.54 6.42
C GLY A 80 25.17 -18.34 6.93
N LEU A 81 25.17 -17.28 6.12
CA LEU A 81 25.64 -15.96 6.52
C LEU A 81 24.46 -15.11 6.93
N SER A 82 24.61 -14.39 8.05
CA SER A 82 23.65 -13.37 8.43
C SER A 82 23.92 -12.10 7.64
N LEU A 83 22.98 -11.75 6.76
CA LEU A 83 23.01 -10.54 5.95
C LEU A 83 21.89 -9.60 6.39
N GLY A 84 22.20 -8.33 6.59
CA GLY A 84 21.21 -7.26 6.73
C GLY A 84 21.31 -6.31 5.55
N VAL A 85 20.17 -5.94 4.96
CA VAL A 85 20.09 -5.05 3.80
C VAL A 85 18.73 -4.37 3.81
N TRP A 86 18.67 -3.13 3.32
CA TRP A 86 17.42 -2.43 3.08
C TRP A 86 16.85 -2.82 1.71
N GLU A 87 16.15 -3.94 1.65
CA GLU A 87 15.46 -4.33 0.42
C GLU A 87 14.03 -3.76 0.36
N PRO A 88 13.58 -3.29 -0.82
CA PRO A 88 12.16 -3.20 -1.07
C PRO A 88 11.60 -4.62 -1.01
N ALA A 89 10.81 -4.91 0.01
CA ALA A 89 10.15 -6.20 0.19
C ALA A 89 8.67 -6.15 -0.17
N ARG A 90 8.07 -4.95 -0.08
CA ARG A 90 6.66 -4.67 -0.33
C ARG A 90 6.53 -3.35 -1.07
N LEU A 91 5.54 -3.30 -1.94
CA LEU A 91 5.21 -2.11 -2.70
C LEU A 91 3.72 -1.85 -2.52
N ILE A 92 3.34 -0.57 -2.42
CA ILE A 92 1.95 -0.16 -2.26
C ILE A 92 1.70 0.94 -3.30
N ASP A 93 0.62 0.84 -4.07
CA ASP A 93 0.09 2.00 -4.79
C ASP A 93 -1.21 2.48 -4.17
N ALA A 94 -1.48 3.77 -4.38
CA ALA A 94 -2.72 4.41 -3.98
C ALA A 94 -3.34 5.10 -5.21
N SER A 95 -4.61 4.83 -5.47
CA SER A 95 -5.35 5.40 -6.61
C SER A 95 -6.78 5.77 -6.21
N ARG A 96 -7.35 6.81 -6.84
CA ARG A 96 -8.79 7.14 -6.69
C ARG A 96 -9.65 6.42 -7.72
N ALA A 97 -9.04 5.96 -8.81
CA ALA A 97 -9.74 5.14 -9.79
C ALA A 97 -9.77 3.70 -9.25
N PRO A 98 -10.96 3.10 -9.08
CA PRO A 98 -11.05 1.70 -8.69
C PRO A 98 -10.39 0.82 -9.75
N TRP A 99 -9.80 -0.29 -9.32
CA TRP A 99 -9.15 -1.29 -10.16
C TRP A 99 -7.96 -0.77 -10.96
N CYS A 100 -7.44 0.40 -10.59
CA CYS A 100 -6.33 1.03 -11.29
C CYS A 100 -5.03 0.75 -10.57
N PHE A 101 -4.06 0.15 -11.27
CA PHE A 101 -2.75 -0.25 -10.74
C PHE A 101 -1.65 0.66 -11.32
N PRO A 102 -1.39 1.85 -10.72
CA PRO A 102 -0.34 2.76 -11.16
C PRO A 102 1.03 2.09 -11.30
N ASN A 103 1.41 1.26 -10.32
CA ASN A 103 2.72 0.61 -10.28
C ASN A 103 2.89 -0.51 -11.32
N LEU A 104 1.79 -0.94 -11.96
CA LEU A 104 1.80 -1.88 -13.07
C LEU A 104 1.68 -1.21 -14.44
N GLY A 105 1.97 0.09 -14.54
CA GLY A 105 1.88 0.82 -15.81
C GLY A 105 0.50 1.42 -16.08
N GLY A 106 -0.31 1.63 -15.05
CA GLY A 106 -1.68 2.12 -15.20
C GLY A 106 -2.62 1.06 -15.78
N LEU A 107 -2.33 -0.23 -15.53
CA LEU A 107 -3.23 -1.31 -15.89
C LEU A 107 -4.52 -1.19 -15.07
N THR A 108 -5.65 -1.45 -15.73
CA THR A 108 -6.93 -1.60 -15.05
C THR A 108 -7.28 -3.08 -15.01
N ILE A 109 -7.28 -3.69 -13.82
CA ILE A 109 -7.61 -5.11 -13.63
C ILE A 109 -8.91 -5.17 -12.86
N ASP A 110 -10.04 -5.18 -13.57
CA ASP A 110 -11.36 -5.22 -12.96
C ASP A 110 -11.71 -6.64 -12.50
N GLY A 111 -11.85 -6.84 -11.18
CA GLY A 111 -12.27 -8.10 -10.58
C GLY A 111 -13.77 -8.42 -10.73
N GLY A 112 -14.53 -7.58 -11.44
CA GLY A 112 -15.95 -7.76 -11.71
C GLY A 112 -16.85 -7.35 -10.55
N LEU A 113 -16.29 -6.74 -9.49
CA LEU A 113 -17.02 -6.24 -8.34
C LEU A 113 -17.14 -4.71 -8.37
N PRO A 114 -18.30 -4.17 -7.96
CA PRO A 114 -18.52 -2.73 -7.99
C PRO A 114 -17.69 -2.06 -6.88
N ALA A 115 -16.75 -1.20 -7.28
CA ALA A 115 -15.98 -0.36 -6.37
C ALA A 115 -16.30 1.12 -6.63
N GLY A 116 -16.58 1.87 -5.55
CA GLY A 116 -16.85 3.31 -5.62
C GLY A 116 -15.59 4.10 -5.99
N ARG A 117 -15.72 5.25 -6.62
CA ARG A 117 -14.56 6.12 -6.89
C ARG A 117 -14.06 6.75 -5.60
N GLY A 118 -12.73 6.84 -5.47
CA GLY A 118 -12.07 7.60 -4.43
C GLY A 118 -12.42 9.10 -4.51
N ARG A 119 -12.40 9.77 -3.37
CA ARG A 119 -12.81 11.18 -3.21
C ARG A 119 -11.67 11.96 -2.61
N THR A 120 -11.62 13.27 -2.86
CA THR A 120 -10.71 14.17 -2.14
C THR A 120 -11.54 15.20 -1.41
N GLY A 121 -11.02 15.78 -0.31
CA GLY A 121 -11.74 16.81 0.46
C GLY A 121 -12.16 18.03 -0.37
N ALA A 122 -11.54 18.26 -1.53
CA ALA A 122 -11.93 19.32 -2.47
C ALA A 122 -13.08 18.94 -3.43
N SER A 123 -13.40 17.66 -3.60
CA SER A 123 -14.43 17.18 -4.53
C SER A 123 -15.72 16.71 -3.85
N GLY A 124 -15.74 16.61 -2.52
CA GLY A 124 -16.96 16.41 -1.76
C GLY A 124 -17.56 17.76 -1.39
N GLY A 125 -18.75 18.07 -1.90
CA GLY A 125 -19.45 19.31 -1.57
C GLY A 125 -19.57 19.57 -0.06
N ASP A 126 -19.81 20.85 0.27
CA ASP A 126 -19.93 21.45 1.61
C ASP A 126 -20.08 20.43 2.76
N GLY A 127 -18.94 20.03 3.35
CA GLY A 127 -18.89 19.25 4.59
C GLY A 127 -18.21 17.88 4.51
N ALA A 128 -17.77 17.42 3.33
CA ALA A 128 -17.00 16.17 3.24
C ALA A 128 -15.54 16.39 3.69
N GLN A 129 -15.27 16.12 4.97
CA GLN A 129 -13.92 15.97 5.50
C GLN A 129 -13.40 14.56 5.16
N GLY A 130 -12.25 14.45 4.51
CA GLY A 130 -11.63 13.15 4.20
C GLY A 130 -11.27 12.94 2.73
N SER A 131 -10.35 12.01 2.47
CA SER A 131 -9.99 11.60 1.11
C SER A 131 -9.96 10.09 1.03
N THR A 132 -10.82 9.52 0.18
CA THR A 132 -10.88 8.08 -0.02
C THR A 132 -9.97 7.64 -1.15
N TRP A 133 -9.11 6.66 -0.88
CA TRP A 133 -8.20 6.05 -1.85
C TRP A 133 -8.37 4.54 -1.86
N HIS A 134 -8.11 3.94 -3.02
CA HIS A 134 -7.91 2.50 -3.16
C HIS A 134 -6.43 2.20 -3.08
N VAL A 135 -6.11 1.07 -2.47
CA VAL A 135 -4.74 0.64 -2.22
C VAL A 135 -4.55 -0.77 -2.74
N HIS A 136 -3.48 -0.99 -3.50
CA HIS A 136 -3.06 -2.34 -3.89
C HIS A 136 -1.69 -2.64 -3.28
N TYR A 137 -1.63 -3.75 -2.58
CA TYR A 137 -0.47 -4.22 -1.85
C TYR A 137 0.21 -5.35 -2.62
N TYR A 138 1.48 -5.14 -2.93
CA TYR A 138 2.30 -6.06 -3.70
C TYR A 138 3.38 -6.68 -2.83
N VAL A 139 3.56 -7.98 -2.97
CA VAL A 139 4.78 -8.66 -2.54
C VAL A 139 5.83 -8.36 -3.60
N TYR A 140 6.90 -7.67 -3.21
CA TYR A 140 7.92 -7.16 -4.14
C TYR A 140 9.31 -7.44 -3.58
N PRO A 141 9.74 -8.71 -3.42
CA PRO A 141 11.07 -9.04 -2.89
C PRO A 141 12.15 -8.75 -3.94
N LEU A 142 12.54 -7.48 -4.04
CA LEU A 142 13.23 -6.95 -5.23
C LEU A 142 14.50 -7.72 -5.57
N LEU A 143 15.29 -8.05 -4.56
CA LEU A 143 16.59 -8.70 -4.76
C LEU A 143 16.45 -10.15 -5.21
N SER A 144 15.37 -10.83 -4.79
CA SER A 144 15.11 -12.22 -5.14
C SER A 144 14.67 -12.36 -6.59
N TRP A 145 13.62 -11.65 -7.02
CA TRP A 145 13.03 -11.87 -8.35
C TRP A 145 13.90 -11.37 -9.52
N ILE A 146 14.83 -10.42 -9.30
CA ILE A 146 15.83 -10.03 -10.31
C ILE A 146 17.09 -10.89 -10.28
N GLY A 147 17.21 -11.82 -9.33
CA GLY A 147 18.37 -12.68 -9.15
C GLY A 147 19.65 -11.93 -8.72
N ALA A 148 19.52 -10.82 -7.99
CA ALA A 148 20.68 -10.05 -7.51
C ALA A 148 21.41 -10.75 -6.36
N LEU A 149 20.69 -11.58 -5.60
CA LEU A 149 21.27 -12.44 -4.57
C LEU A 149 21.58 -13.80 -5.19
N LEU A 150 22.79 -14.31 -4.95
CA LEU A 150 23.08 -15.72 -5.19
C LEU A 150 22.18 -16.56 -4.29
N ASP A 151 21.62 -17.66 -4.80
CA ASP A 151 20.77 -18.61 -4.05
C ASP A 151 21.53 -19.20 -2.85
N LEU A 152 21.62 -18.42 -1.77
CA LEU A 152 21.94 -18.93 -0.45
C LEU A 152 20.69 -19.70 -0.05
N GLY A 153 20.76 -21.03 0.08
CA GLY A 153 19.62 -21.93 0.26
C GLY A 153 18.79 -21.74 1.55
N CYS A 154 18.81 -20.54 2.13
CA CYS A 154 18.09 -20.04 3.27
C CYS A 154 17.44 -18.66 3.05
N LEU A 155 17.68 -18.03 1.90
CA LEU A 155 17.00 -16.79 1.55
C LEU A 155 15.52 -17.08 1.30
N GLU A 156 14.65 -16.24 1.83
CA GLU A 156 13.23 -16.26 1.51
C GLU A 156 13.07 -15.71 0.09
N GLY A 157 12.99 -16.63 -0.86
CA GLY A 157 12.78 -16.28 -2.27
C GLY A 157 11.33 -15.87 -2.53
N GLY A 158 11.10 -15.16 -3.64
CA GLY A 158 9.75 -14.83 -4.06
C GLY A 158 9.71 -14.11 -5.39
N GLY A 159 8.52 -14.05 -5.96
CA GLY A 159 8.23 -13.26 -7.15
C GLY A 159 7.47 -11.98 -6.80
N LEU A 160 7.39 -11.07 -7.77
CA LEU A 160 6.39 -10.01 -7.74
C LEU A 160 4.99 -10.62 -7.80
N ASP A 161 4.15 -10.30 -6.82
CA ASP A 161 2.75 -10.72 -6.78
C ASP A 161 1.84 -9.63 -6.18
N ILE A 162 0.57 -9.65 -6.55
CA ILE A 162 -0.49 -8.79 -5.98
C ILE A 162 -1.08 -9.55 -4.79
N ALA A 163 -0.69 -9.18 -3.58
CA ALA A 163 -1.09 -9.90 -2.38
C ALA A 163 -2.44 -9.44 -1.81
N TRP A 164 -2.81 -8.17 -1.99
CA TRP A 164 -4.10 -7.66 -1.53
C TRP A 164 -4.54 -6.45 -2.35
N VAL A 165 -5.85 -6.32 -2.55
CA VAL A 165 -6.48 -5.20 -3.27
C VAL A 165 -7.68 -4.71 -2.47
N SER A 166 -7.73 -3.40 -2.25
CA SER A 166 -8.72 -2.77 -1.37
C SER A 166 -10.17 -2.90 -1.87
N GLU A 167 -10.37 -3.03 -3.18
CA GLU A 167 -11.67 -3.12 -3.83
C GLU A 167 -12.39 -4.45 -3.54
N LEU A 168 -11.63 -5.49 -3.18
CA LEU A 168 -12.16 -6.78 -2.75
C LEU A 168 -12.44 -6.84 -1.25
N ASP A 169 -11.94 -5.88 -0.49
CA ASP A 169 -12.06 -5.86 0.96
C ASP A 169 -13.26 -5.03 1.42
N PRO A 170 -14.32 -5.66 1.95
CA PRO A 170 -15.49 -4.92 2.43
C PRO A 170 -15.16 -4.02 3.62
N THR A 171 -14.09 -4.29 4.37
CA THR A 171 -13.69 -3.51 5.54
C THR A 171 -12.98 -2.21 5.17
N TRP A 172 -12.45 -2.11 3.94
CA TRP A 172 -11.69 -0.94 3.49
C TRP A 172 -12.51 0.35 3.49
N ARG A 173 -13.83 0.25 3.30
CA ARG A 173 -14.74 1.40 3.22
C ARG A 173 -15.73 1.48 4.39
N ASP A 174 -15.61 0.59 5.36
CA ASP A 174 -16.54 0.45 6.47
C ASP A 174 -15.73 0.35 7.76
N ASP A 175 -15.68 1.47 8.49
CA ASP A 175 -14.86 1.60 9.70
C ASP A 175 -15.39 0.69 10.81
N GLU A 176 -16.70 0.47 10.88
CA GLU A 176 -17.34 -0.43 11.84
C GLU A 176 -16.97 -1.89 11.58
N LEU A 177 -16.92 -2.32 10.32
CA LEU A 177 -16.50 -3.66 9.94
C LEU A 177 -15.00 -3.86 10.13
N SER A 178 -14.18 -2.85 9.81
CA SER A 178 -12.74 -2.88 10.10
C SER A 178 -12.47 -2.97 11.61
N PHE A 179 -13.24 -2.26 12.42
CA PHE A 179 -13.19 -2.34 13.88
C PHE A 179 -13.56 -3.73 14.42
N LEU A 180 -14.51 -4.42 13.77
CA LEU A 180 -14.87 -5.78 14.15
C LEU A 180 -13.72 -6.78 13.91
N LEU A 181 -12.93 -6.59 12.85
CA LEU A 181 -11.76 -7.43 12.56
C LEU A 181 -10.52 -7.04 13.37
N ASN A 182 -10.35 -5.74 13.64
CA ASN A 182 -9.21 -5.18 14.35
C ASN A 182 -9.65 -4.51 15.66
N PRO A 183 -10.17 -5.28 16.65
CA PRO A 183 -10.68 -4.72 17.90
C PRO A 183 -9.59 -4.03 18.73
N GLU A 184 -8.31 -4.30 18.46
CA GLU A 184 -7.19 -3.59 19.07
C GLU A 184 -7.18 -2.09 18.74
N ALA A 185 -7.86 -1.66 17.67
CA ALA A 185 -8.06 -0.24 17.37
C ALA A 185 -8.71 0.51 18.55
N ALA A 186 -9.53 -0.17 19.37
CA ALA A 186 -10.11 0.40 20.58
C ALA A 186 -9.04 0.80 21.63
N LEU A 187 -7.95 0.03 21.71
CA LEU A 187 -6.84 0.31 22.63
C LEU A 187 -6.06 1.54 22.16
N PHE A 188 -5.92 1.72 20.85
CA PHE A 188 -5.16 2.84 20.27
C PHE A 188 -5.99 4.12 20.11
N ALA A 189 -7.30 4.04 20.29
CA ALA A 189 -8.18 5.21 20.31
C ALA A 189 -8.10 6.02 21.63
N ASP A 190 -7.38 5.52 22.63
CA ASP A 190 -7.23 6.21 23.91
C ASP A 190 -6.27 7.41 23.83
N LEU A 191 -6.46 8.40 24.71
CA LEU A 191 -5.65 9.62 24.71
C LEU A 191 -4.14 9.34 24.95
N PRO A 192 -3.75 8.41 25.85
CA PRO A 192 -2.34 8.05 26.01
C PRO A 192 -1.70 7.45 24.75
N ALA A 193 -2.36 6.55 24.03
CA ALA A 193 -1.84 5.93 22.82
C ALA A 193 -1.74 6.94 21.67
N GLN A 194 -2.70 7.85 21.55
CA GLN A 194 -2.63 8.95 20.60
C GLN A 194 -1.51 9.93 20.94
N ALA A 195 -1.31 10.24 22.23
CA ALA A 195 -0.20 11.07 22.68
C ALA A 195 1.17 10.40 22.45
N ALA A 196 1.24 9.06 22.51
CA ALA A 196 2.47 8.32 22.21
C ALA A 196 2.95 8.56 20.77
N CYS A 197 2.06 8.81 19.82
CA CYS A 197 2.46 9.16 18.45
C CYS A 197 3.23 10.49 18.36
N ALA A 198 3.11 11.40 19.34
CA ALA A 198 3.97 12.58 19.40
C ALA A 198 5.43 12.21 19.74
N ALA A 199 5.63 11.19 20.58
CA ALA A 199 6.96 10.65 20.86
C ALA A 199 7.54 9.94 19.64
N ASP A 200 6.71 9.18 18.91
CA ASP A 200 7.11 8.56 17.66
C ASP A 200 7.50 9.58 16.59
N CYS A 201 6.72 10.67 16.44
CA CYS A 201 7.06 11.79 15.57
C CYS A 201 8.41 12.44 15.94
N ALA A 202 8.68 12.63 17.23
CA ALA A 202 9.97 13.16 17.69
C ALA A 202 11.13 12.20 17.37
N ALA A 203 10.94 10.89 17.57
CA ALA A 203 11.93 9.86 17.25
C ALA A 203 12.20 9.78 15.74
N ALA A 204 11.15 9.71 14.92
CA ALA A 204 11.22 9.70 13.47
C ALA A 204 11.87 10.99 12.90
N SER A 205 11.64 12.14 13.54
CA SER A 205 12.31 13.40 13.17
C SER A 205 13.80 13.42 13.49
N ALA A 206 14.23 12.65 14.50
CA ALA A 206 15.63 12.53 14.90
C ALA A 206 16.39 11.40 14.19
N GLY A 207 15.68 10.37 13.72
CA GLY A 207 16.28 9.21 13.05
C GLY A 207 15.24 8.20 12.56
N LEU A 208 14.91 7.21 13.39
CA LEU A 208 13.92 6.17 13.08
C LEU A 208 12.69 6.29 13.99
N PRO A 209 11.51 5.89 13.49
CA PRO A 209 10.35 5.67 14.35
C PRO A 209 10.63 4.57 15.38
N LEU A 210 9.77 4.49 16.39
CA LEU A 210 9.84 3.52 17.46
C LEU A 210 9.05 2.27 17.07
N ASP A 211 9.73 1.15 16.79
CA ASP A 211 9.09 -0.14 16.45
C ASP A 211 7.97 -0.58 17.42
N PRO A 212 8.06 -0.36 18.75
CA PRO A 212 6.97 -0.72 19.67
C PRO A 212 5.68 0.09 19.47
N LEU A 213 5.76 1.28 18.84
CA LEU A 213 4.62 2.17 18.58
C LEU A 213 4.05 1.94 17.18
N TYR A 214 3.86 0.67 16.80
CA TYR A 214 3.45 0.27 15.45
C TYR A 214 2.06 0.78 15.03
N TRP A 215 1.27 1.37 15.92
CA TRP A 215 0.00 2.03 15.58
C TRP A 215 0.19 3.50 15.17
N CYS A 216 1.41 4.04 15.26
CA CYS A 216 1.78 5.39 14.88
C CYS A 216 2.60 5.37 13.58
N ALA A 217 2.36 6.36 12.72
CA ALA A 217 3.10 6.60 11.48
C ALA A 217 4.01 7.84 11.62
N GLY A 218 4.79 7.91 12.70
CA GLY A 218 5.59 9.08 13.03
C GLY A 218 4.73 10.34 13.11
N CYS A 219 5.12 11.36 12.35
CA CYS A 219 4.38 12.64 12.31
C CYS A 219 3.10 12.60 11.49
N GLN A 220 2.75 11.48 10.86
CA GLN A 220 1.48 11.31 10.14
C GLN A 220 0.32 10.92 11.07
N GLY A 221 0.59 10.64 12.35
CA GLY A 221 -0.43 10.34 13.35
C GLY A 221 -0.70 8.84 13.49
N ALA A 222 -1.87 8.49 14.02
CA ALA A 222 -2.29 7.11 14.19
C ALA A 222 -2.69 6.45 12.85
N MET A 223 -2.37 5.17 12.70
CA MET A 223 -2.70 4.37 11.51
C MET A 223 -4.03 3.63 11.62
N TYR A 224 -4.57 3.47 12.83
CA TYR A 224 -5.85 2.79 13.03
C TYR A 224 -7.03 3.77 12.99
N PRO A 225 -8.20 3.33 12.47
CA PRO A 225 -8.44 2.03 11.84
C PRO A 225 -7.78 1.94 10.45
N LEU A 226 -7.40 0.72 10.03
CA LEU A 226 -6.78 0.47 8.73
C LEU A 226 -7.87 0.49 7.63
N THR A 227 -8.36 1.69 7.31
CA THR A 227 -9.40 1.91 6.30
C THR A 227 -8.96 2.99 5.33
N GLY A 228 -9.68 3.06 4.21
CA GLY A 228 -9.42 4.02 3.16
C GLY A 228 -10.19 5.33 3.32
N ASN A 229 -10.76 5.64 4.49
CA ASN A 229 -11.64 6.79 4.72
C ASN A 229 -10.90 8.08 5.10
#